data_AF-A0A2T6KAH7-F1
#
_entry.id   AF-A0A2T6KAH7-F1
#
_cell.length_a   1.000
_cell.length_b   1.000
_cell.length_c   1.000
_cell.angle_alpha   90.00
_cell.angle_beta   90.00
_cell.angle_gamma   90.00
#
_symmetry.space_group_name_H-M   'P 1'
#
loop_
_entity.id
_entity.type
_entity.pdbx_description
1 polymer ?
#
loop_
_entity_poly.entity_id
_entity_poly.type
_entity_poly.pdbx_seq_one_letter_code
_entity_poly.pdbx_strand_id
1 'polypeptide(L)'
;MLDTYTVRQDEMPKEMRLLLAQYPRDSWDAHPGFKEKTKHWLSAHQMFRRLAKRVRMDTETLLDRDIALDDYAGRLSYYGGNLVGNLHGHHG
;
A
#
# COMPACT_ATOMS: atom_id res chain seq x y z
N MET A 1 -4.07 -4.65 -20.06
CA MET A 1 -5.44 -4.26 -19.64
C MET A 1 -5.40 -3.75 -18.21
N LEU A 2 -5.01 -2.49 -18.00
CA LEU A 2 -5.13 -1.81 -16.70
C LEU A 2 -5.91 -0.49 -16.81
N ASP A 3 -6.55 -0.23 -17.96
CA ASP A 3 -7.15 1.06 -18.30
C ASP A 3 -8.59 1.25 -17.79
N THR A 4 -9.05 0.41 -16.85
CA THR A 4 -10.43 0.46 -16.32
C THR A 4 -10.51 0.99 -14.91
N TYR A 5 -9.64 1.94 -14.53
CA TYR A 5 -9.84 2.71 -13.30
C TYR A 5 -10.42 4.07 -13.64
N THR A 6 -11.68 4.28 -13.30
CA THR A 6 -12.28 5.62 -13.30
C THR A 6 -11.66 6.41 -12.15
N VAL A 7 -10.61 7.16 -12.44
CA VAL A 7 -10.12 8.19 -11.53
C VAL A 7 -11.14 9.32 -11.54
N ARG A 8 -11.61 9.74 -10.36
CA ARG A 8 -12.51 10.88 -10.21
C ARG A 8 -11.93 12.09 -10.94
N GLN A 9 -12.70 12.68 -11.86
CA GLN A 9 -12.34 13.90 -12.59
C GLN A 9 -12.98 15.15 -11.97
N ASP A 10 -14.06 14.98 -11.22
CA ASP A 10 -14.74 16.08 -10.53
C ASP A 10 -14.05 16.41 -9.20
N GLU A 11 -14.36 17.59 -8.67
CA GLU A 11 -13.88 17.97 -7.34
C GLU A 11 -14.32 16.96 -6.26
N MET A 12 -13.55 16.90 -5.18
CA MET A 12 -13.95 16.18 -3.99
C MET A 12 -15.20 16.84 -3.38
N PRO A 13 -16.14 16.07 -2.77
CA PRO A 13 -17.34 16.66 -2.19
C PRO A 13 -16.97 17.78 -1.20
N LYS A 14 -17.81 18.82 -1.13
CA LYS A 14 -17.52 20.04 -0.38
C LYS A 14 -17.18 19.74 1.09
N GLU A 15 -17.85 18.76 1.67
CA GLU A 15 -17.68 18.29 3.05
C GLU A 15 -16.28 17.74 3.27
N MET A 16 -15.77 16.96 2.32
CA MET A 16 -14.41 16.41 2.39
C MET A 16 -13.34 17.49 2.19
N ARG A 17 -13.60 18.47 1.32
CA ARG A 17 -12.71 19.64 1.17
C ARG A 17 -12.66 20.49 2.45
N LEU A 18 -13.78 20.63 3.15
CA LEU A 18 -13.83 21.30 4.46
C LEU A 18 -12.95 20.58 5.48
N LEU A 19 -13.04 19.24 5.55
CA LEU A 19 -12.19 18.44 6.45
C LEU A 19 -10.69 18.62 6.13
N LEU A 20 -10.32 18.60 4.84
CA LEU A 20 -8.94 18.83 4.41
C LEU A 20 -8.44 20.23 4.77
N ALA A 21 -9.29 21.25 4.66
CA ALA A 21 -8.94 22.62 5.03
C ALA A 21 -8.79 22.80 6.55
N GLN A 22 -9.65 22.18 7.34
CA GLN A 22 -9.62 22.27 8.80
C GLN A 22 -8.50 21.41 9.43
N TYR A 23 -8.19 20.27 8.82
CA TYR A 23 -7.20 19.32 9.32
C TYR A 23 -6.14 19.03 8.25
N PRO A 24 -5.30 20.02 7.90
CA PRO A 24 -4.27 19.85 6.87
C PRO A 24 -3.28 18.75 7.28
N ARG A 25 -2.79 17.99 6.30
CA ARG A 25 -1.91 16.84 6.56
C ARG A 25 -0.69 17.19 7.41
N ASP A 26 -0.10 18.36 7.19
CA ASP A 26 1.12 18.79 7.87
C ASP A 26 0.91 19.03 9.38
N SER A 27 -0.34 19.18 9.85
CA SER A 27 -0.65 19.32 11.28
C SER A 27 -0.96 17.98 11.98
N TRP A 28 -1.06 16.87 11.23
CA TRP A 28 -1.52 15.59 11.79
C TRP A 28 -0.58 15.04 12.86
N ASP A 29 0.72 15.27 12.75
CA ASP A 29 1.70 14.78 13.74
C ASP A 29 1.52 15.42 15.12
N ALA A 30 1.05 16.67 15.17
CA ALA A 30 0.77 17.39 16.40
C ALA A 30 -0.67 17.16 16.92
N HIS A 31 -1.57 16.68 16.07
CA HIS A 31 -2.99 16.53 16.42
C HIS A 31 -3.23 15.26 17.26
N PRO A 32 -3.77 15.39 18.50
CA PRO A 32 -3.83 14.30 19.48
C PRO A 32 -4.68 13.12 19.02
N GLY A 33 -5.72 13.38 18.21
CA GLY A 33 -6.57 12.31 17.67
C GLY A 33 -6.03 11.65 16.40
N PHE A 34 -5.05 12.25 15.72
CA PHE A 34 -4.63 11.83 14.37
C PHE A 34 -3.24 11.23 14.34
N LYS A 35 -2.30 11.72 15.14
CA LYS A 35 -0.89 11.29 15.10
C LYS A 35 -0.72 9.78 15.00
N GLU A 36 -1.18 9.05 16.01
CA GLU A 36 -0.96 7.60 16.07
C GLU A 36 -1.77 6.85 15.02
N LYS A 37 -3.03 7.24 14.78
CA LYS A 37 -3.89 6.58 13.79
C LYS A 37 -3.29 6.75 12.39
N THR A 38 -3.02 7.98 11.97
CA THR A 38 -2.49 8.27 10.63
C THR A 38 -1.13 7.63 10.40
N LYS A 39 -0.24 7.66 11.42
CA LYS A 39 1.04 6.93 11.38
C LYS A 39 0.83 5.44 11.16
N HIS A 40 -0.09 4.81 11.89
CA HIS A 40 -0.37 3.38 11.76
C HIS A 40 -0.88 3.03 10.35
N TRP A 41 -1.92 3.73 9.87
CA TRP A 41 -2.50 3.51 8.53
C TRP A 41 -1.46 3.71 7.42
N LEU A 42 -0.71 4.82 7.46
CA LEU A 42 0.31 5.11 6.45
C LEU A 42 1.47 4.11 6.50
N SER A 43 1.86 3.62 7.68
CA SER A 43 2.92 2.62 7.83
C SER A 43 2.50 1.27 7.24
N ALA A 44 1.26 0.85 7.44
CA ALA A 44 0.71 -0.36 6.80
C ALA A 44 0.75 -0.24 5.27
N HIS A 45 0.32 0.90 4.73
CA HIS A 45 0.37 1.15 3.28
C HIS A 45 1.79 1.17 2.71
N GLN A 46 2.77 1.73 3.44
CA GLN A 46 4.17 1.64 3.04
C GLN A 46 4.67 0.20 3.04
N MET A 47 4.28 -0.61 4.03
CA MET A 47 4.63 -2.02 4.09
C MET A 47 4.05 -2.79 2.89
N PHE A 48 2.77 -2.58 2.53
CA PHE A 48 2.18 -3.19 1.33
C PHE A 48 2.95 -2.84 0.05
N ARG A 49 3.33 -1.56 -0.12
CA ARG A 49 4.14 -1.13 -1.28
C ARG A 49 5.49 -1.84 -1.32
N ARG A 50 6.14 -2.04 -0.17
CA ARG A 50 7.41 -2.76 -0.09
C ARG A 50 7.26 -4.24 -0.47
N LEU A 51 6.25 -4.92 0.08
CA LEU A 51 5.99 -6.32 -0.23
C LEU A 51 5.59 -6.52 -1.70
N ALA A 52 4.69 -5.70 -2.23
CA ALA A 52 4.28 -5.75 -3.64
C ALA A 52 5.47 -5.48 -4.57
N LYS A 53 6.31 -4.49 -4.26
CA LYS A 53 7.55 -4.24 -4.99
C LYS A 53 8.46 -5.46 -4.96
N ARG A 54 8.58 -6.13 -3.81
CA ARG A 54 9.44 -7.31 -3.65
C ARG A 54 8.97 -8.47 -4.52
N VAL A 55 7.68 -8.80 -4.44
CA VAL A 55 7.05 -9.85 -5.26
C VAL A 55 7.30 -9.56 -6.75
N ARG A 56 7.01 -8.34 -7.22
CA ARG A 56 7.25 -7.95 -8.61
C ARG A 56 8.71 -8.14 -9.02
N MET A 57 9.66 -7.66 -8.22
CA MET A 57 11.09 -7.77 -8.54
C MET A 57 11.56 -9.22 -8.59
N ASP A 58 11.13 -10.06 -7.63
CA ASP A 58 11.50 -11.49 -7.66
C ASP A 58 10.92 -12.20 -8.90
N THR A 59 9.71 -11.83 -9.33
CA THR A 59 9.13 -12.32 -10.59
C THR A 59 9.93 -11.87 -11.80
N GLU A 60 10.33 -10.60 -11.87
CA GLU A 60 11.18 -10.07 -12.94
C GLU A 60 12.54 -10.80 -12.99
N THR A 61 13.20 -10.98 -11.84
CA THR A 61 14.46 -11.73 -11.74
C THR A 61 14.31 -13.19 -12.19
N LEU A 62 13.18 -13.84 -11.91
CA LEU A 62 12.91 -15.19 -12.42
C LEU A 62 12.78 -15.20 -13.95
N LEU A 63 12.07 -14.22 -14.52
CA LEU A 63 11.89 -14.10 -15.97
C LEU A 63 13.23 -13.85 -16.68
N ASP A 64 14.11 -13.07 -16.05
CA ASP A 64 15.47 -12.81 -16.52
C ASP A 64 16.42 -14.02 -16.32
N ARG A 65 15.95 -15.08 -15.65
CA ARG A 65 16.70 -16.30 -15.29
C ARG A 65 17.87 -16.06 -14.31
N ASP A 66 17.78 -14.99 -13.53
CA ASP A 66 18.78 -14.59 -12.54
C ASP A 66 18.50 -15.17 -11.13
N ILE A 67 17.45 -15.99 -10.98
CA ILE A 67 17.11 -16.73 -9.76
C ILE A 67 16.58 -18.12 -10.13
N ALA A 68 16.92 -19.13 -9.33
CA ALA A 68 16.36 -20.47 -9.49
C ALA A 68 14.86 -20.50 -9.16
N LEU A 69 14.13 -21.40 -9.81
CA LEU A 69 12.68 -21.54 -9.60
C LEU A 69 12.32 -21.86 -8.14
N ASP A 70 13.09 -22.73 -7.49
CA ASP A 70 12.84 -23.13 -6.11
C ASP A 70 13.07 -21.97 -5.12
N ASP A 71 14.11 -21.17 -5.34
CA ASP A 71 14.38 -19.97 -4.55
C ASP A 71 13.27 -18.92 -4.73
N TYR A 72 12.78 -18.74 -5.97
CA TYR A 72 11.63 -17.89 -6.24
C TYR A 72 10.37 -18.40 -5.54
N ALA A 73 10.08 -19.69 -5.60
CA ALA A 73 8.89 -20.28 -4.98
C ALA A 73 8.88 -20.05 -3.45
N GLY A 74 10.03 -20.22 -2.79
CA GLY A 74 10.17 -19.92 -1.36
C GLY A 74 9.93 -18.43 -1.04
N ARG A 75 10.51 -17.53 -1.83
CA ARG A 75 10.32 -16.08 -1.68
C ARG A 75 8.88 -15.65 -1.94
N LEU A 76 8.24 -16.20 -2.96
CA LEU A 76 6.85 -15.91 -3.30
C LEU A 76 5.92 -16.35 -2.18
N SER A 77 6.12 -17.54 -1.62
CA SER A 77 5.34 -18.02 -0.48
C SER A 77 5.46 -17.08 0.72
N TYR A 78 6.69 -16.67 1.06
CA TYR A 78 6.94 -15.77 2.18
C TYR A 78 6.39 -14.35 1.96
N TYR A 79 6.81 -13.66 0.90
CA TYR A 79 6.42 -12.27 0.67
C TYR A 79 4.97 -12.13 0.19
N GLY A 80 4.50 -13.05 -0.65
CA GLY A 80 3.12 -13.10 -1.12
C GLY A 80 2.15 -13.46 0.00
N GLY A 81 2.48 -14.46 0.82
CA GLY A 81 1.71 -14.81 2.02
C GLY A 81 1.62 -13.64 3.00
N ASN A 82 2.75 -12.99 3.29
CA ASN A 82 2.75 -11.78 4.11
C ASN A 82 1.90 -10.65 3.49
N LEU A 83 1.98 -10.42 2.17
CA LEU A 83 1.22 -9.37 1.52
C LEU A 83 -0.30 -9.60 1.65
N VAL A 84 -0.77 -10.78 1.26
CA VAL A 84 -2.21 -11.12 1.31
C VAL A 84 -2.70 -11.18 2.75
N GLY A 85 -1.94 -11.81 3.65
CA GLY A 85 -2.31 -11.93 5.06
C GLY A 85 -2.44 -10.56 5.75
N ASN A 86 -1.49 -9.66 5.51
CA ASN A 86 -1.58 -8.31 6.09
C ASN A 86 -2.67 -7.46 5.41
N LEU A 87 -2.93 -7.63 4.11
CA LEU A 87 -4.05 -6.95 3.44
C LEU A 87 -5.39 -7.38 4.04
N HIS A 88 -5.58 -8.69 4.23
CA HIS A 88 -6.78 -9.23 4.88
C HIS A 88 -6.93 -8.72 6.31
N GLY A 89 -5.87 -8.79 7.13
CA GLY A 89 -5.91 -8.28 8.51
C GLY A 89 -6.12 -6.76 8.62
N HIS A 90 -5.85 -5.99 7.55
CA HIS A 90 -5.99 -4.54 7.54
C HIS A 90 -7.34 -4.05 7.00
N HIS A 91 -7.93 -4.79 6.07
CA HIS A 91 -9.16 -4.40 5.36
C HIS A 91 -10.39 -5.27 5.67
N GLY A 92 -10.19 -6.44 6.30
CA GLY A 92 -11.24 -7.39 6.67
C GLY A 92 -12.04 -6.99 7.90
#